data_AF-A0A9J7YFQ1-F1
#
_entry.id   AF-A0A9J7YFQ1-F1
#
_cell.length_a   1.000
_cell.length_b   1.000
_cell.length_c   1.000
_cell.angle_alpha   90.00
_cell.angle_beta   90.00
_cell.angle_gamma   90.00
#
_symmetry.space_group_name_H-M   'P 1'
#
loop_
_entity.id
_entity.type
_entity.pdbx_description
1 polymer ?
#
loop_
_entity_poly.entity_id
_entity_poly.type
_entity_poly.pdbx_seq_one_letter_code
_entity_poly.pdbx_strand_id
1 'polypeptide(L)'
;MPWSLDLVPLPPCALLGGPPLSGLLWTALLLFLWYCYRMGSDPPSHSGMLKSGSCRSSFSRSSSRSPVDPRLSASKASAAITMETLEEEEGTESYLTPVLSHAPFPTEAAAESRKLYRALQEYAKRYSWAGMGRIHKGLRTFLNICGARINDRPSIQKPHLFHLPDVPSIPFFPRDAHRHDIEVLEASYPIILAEFQAVYQKGVDTKLGWSYHGPKGQTVFPLYNAGVCVASNCRACPCTYRTLLSLRTFISSNSLGSAGFWLLGPGATLGGAYGPTNTRLRCHLGLQTPAQCELVVGGEPQCWSEGHCLLVDDSFLHTISHNGGAEDGPRVIFSVDLWHPNVAAAERQALDYIFAPEQ
;
A
#
# COMPACT_ATOMS: atom_id res chain seq x y z
N MET A 1 -32.07 31.09 56.40
CA MET A 1 -32.42 32.43 55.88
C MET A 1 -32.37 33.41 57.05
N PRO A 2 -31.76 34.60 56.90
CA PRO A 2 -30.74 35.01 55.94
C PRO A 2 -29.34 35.02 56.58
N TRP A 3 -28.28 34.89 55.78
CA TRP A 3 -26.91 35.32 56.16
C TRP A 3 -26.41 36.29 55.09
N SER A 4 -25.63 37.28 55.52
CA SER A 4 -25.19 38.42 54.70
C SER A 4 -24.12 38.04 53.68
N LEU A 5 -24.05 38.79 52.58
CA LEU A 5 -22.95 38.72 51.62
C LEU A 5 -21.81 39.63 52.10
N ASP A 6 -20.79 39.05 52.71
CA ASP A 6 -19.53 39.74 52.99
C ASP A 6 -18.65 39.85 51.73
N LEU A 7 -17.81 40.87 51.71
CA LEU A 7 -17.08 41.34 50.53
C LEU A 7 -15.83 40.52 50.23
N VAL A 8 -15.67 40.09 48.97
CA VAL A 8 -14.39 39.63 48.41
C VAL A 8 -13.86 40.75 47.49
N PRO A 9 -12.65 41.29 47.71
CA PRO A 9 -12.12 42.38 46.92
C PRO A 9 -11.63 41.92 45.54
N LEU A 10 -11.93 42.72 44.50
CA LEU A 10 -11.32 42.57 43.18
C LEU A 10 -9.87 43.09 43.18
N PRO A 11 -8.95 42.48 42.41
CA PRO A 11 -7.58 42.99 42.26
C PRO A 11 -7.56 44.33 41.49
N PRO A 12 -6.58 45.20 41.76
CA PRO A 12 -6.52 46.52 41.15
C PRO A 12 -6.20 46.48 39.64
N CYS A 13 -6.96 47.23 38.84
CA CYS A 13 -6.65 47.43 37.42
C CYS A 13 -5.37 48.25 37.25
N ALA A 14 -4.28 47.60 36.83
CA ALA A 14 -3.05 48.26 36.43
C ALA A 14 -3.24 48.97 35.07
N LEU A 15 -3.47 50.29 35.10
CA LEU A 15 -3.43 51.14 33.91
C LEU A 15 -1.99 51.32 33.40
N LEU A 16 -1.50 50.36 32.61
CA LEU A 16 -0.26 50.52 31.85
C LEU A 16 -0.53 51.26 30.54
N GLY A 17 -0.14 52.54 30.48
CA GLY A 17 -0.13 53.31 29.24
C GLY A 17 1.01 52.86 28.32
N GLY A 18 0.70 52.52 27.07
CA GLY A 18 1.68 52.19 26.02
C GLY A 18 1.26 52.75 24.65
N PRO A 19 2.21 53.14 23.78
CA PRO A 19 1.90 53.73 22.48
C PRO A 19 1.33 52.72 21.46
N PRO A 20 0.66 53.19 20.39
CA PRO A 20 -0.17 52.33 19.52
C PRO A 20 0.63 51.48 18.53
N LEU A 21 1.27 50.42 19.03
CA LEU A 21 1.90 49.36 18.21
C LEU A 21 0.91 48.64 17.27
N SER A 22 -0.40 48.73 17.55
CA SER A 22 -1.46 48.19 16.70
C SER A 22 -1.44 48.77 15.28
N GLY A 23 -1.14 50.06 15.10
CA GLY A 23 -1.22 50.73 13.80
C GLY A 23 -0.28 50.11 12.75
N LEU A 24 0.97 49.88 13.13
CA LEU A 24 1.98 49.26 12.25
C LEU A 24 1.66 47.79 11.95
N LEU A 25 1.14 47.04 12.92
CA LEU A 25 0.70 45.65 12.70
C LEU A 25 -0.49 45.58 11.72
N TRP A 26 -1.45 46.50 11.84
CA TRP A 26 -2.58 46.59 10.89
C TRP A 26 -2.13 47.00 9.48
N THR A 27 -1.19 47.95 9.32
CA THR A 27 -0.68 48.29 7.98
C THR A 27 0.12 47.14 7.36
N ALA A 28 0.92 46.42 8.14
CA ALA A 28 1.64 45.23 7.66
C ALA A 28 0.67 44.11 7.22
N LEU A 29 -0.40 43.85 8.00
CA LEU A 29 -1.42 42.87 7.66
C LEU A 29 -2.17 43.25 6.36
N LEU A 30 -2.54 44.52 6.19
CA LEU A 30 -3.21 45.01 4.98
C LEU A 30 -2.30 44.93 3.73
N LEU A 31 -1.02 45.27 3.86
CA LEU A 31 -0.04 45.11 2.78
C LEU A 31 0.20 43.65 2.41
N PHE A 32 0.24 42.74 3.39
CA PHE A 32 0.33 41.30 3.15
C PHE A 32 -0.90 40.76 2.41
N LEU A 33 -2.11 41.11 2.85
CA LEU A 33 -3.35 40.71 2.19
C LEU A 33 -3.46 41.28 0.77
N TRP A 34 -3.03 42.53 0.55
CA TRP A 34 -2.96 43.13 -0.79
C TRP A 34 -1.95 42.42 -1.71
N TYR A 35 -0.78 42.05 -1.17
CA TYR A 35 0.22 41.26 -1.89
C TYR A 35 -0.31 39.87 -2.28
N CYS A 36 -0.95 39.15 -1.35
CA CYS A 36 -1.59 37.86 -1.62
C CYS A 36 -2.70 37.99 -2.68
N TYR A 37 -3.52 39.04 -2.62
CA TYR A 37 -4.54 39.31 -3.63
C TYR A 37 -3.92 39.53 -5.02
N ARG A 38 -2.86 40.34 -5.12
CA ARG A 38 -2.17 40.57 -6.40
C ARG A 38 -1.52 39.30 -6.96
N MET A 39 -0.76 38.57 -6.14
CA MET A 39 -0.09 37.32 -6.56
C MET A 39 -1.07 36.21 -6.93
N GLY A 40 -2.30 36.23 -6.41
CA GLY A 40 -3.37 35.29 -6.75
C GLY A 40 -4.21 35.66 -7.98
N SER A 41 -3.93 36.79 -8.64
CA SER A 41 -4.81 37.35 -9.70
C SER A 41 -4.33 37.13 -11.14
N ASP A 42 -3.10 36.66 -11.37
CA ASP A 42 -2.54 36.48 -12.73
C ASP A 42 -2.79 35.06 -13.27
N PRO A 43 -3.65 34.86 -14.30
CA PRO A 43 -3.80 33.57 -14.97
C PRO A 43 -2.61 33.30 -15.93
N PRO A 44 -2.23 32.02 -16.16
CA PRO A 44 -1.07 31.67 -16.97
C PRO A 44 -1.30 31.95 -18.47
N SER A 45 -0.74 33.05 -18.97
CA SER A 45 -0.80 33.43 -20.39
C SER A 45 0.21 32.65 -21.24
N HIS A 46 -0.28 31.77 -22.13
CA HIS A 46 0.55 31.17 -23.18
C HIS A 46 0.86 32.17 -24.31
N SER A 47 2.14 32.42 -24.59
CA SER A 47 2.76 32.58 -25.94
C SER A 47 4.10 33.32 -25.88
N GLY A 48 4.94 33.19 -26.92
CA GLY A 48 6.14 34.04 -27.10
C GLY A 48 7.46 33.30 -27.30
N MET A 49 7.76 32.91 -28.54
CA MET A 49 9.12 32.54 -28.97
C MET A 49 10.08 33.74 -28.87
N LEU A 50 11.40 33.49 -28.76
CA LEU A 50 12.40 34.05 -29.69
C LEU A 50 13.82 33.47 -29.48
N LYS A 51 14.47 33.11 -30.60
CA LYS A 51 15.94 32.97 -30.88
C LYS A 51 16.84 32.25 -29.84
N SER A 52 17.43 31.09 -30.16
CA SER A 52 18.47 30.84 -31.19
C SER A 52 19.88 31.32 -30.79
N GLY A 53 20.75 30.37 -30.49
CA GLY A 53 22.21 30.51 -30.40
C GLY A 53 22.85 29.33 -31.13
N SER A 54 23.74 29.60 -32.09
CA SER A 54 24.31 28.58 -32.99
C SER A 54 25.72 28.17 -32.54
N CYS A 55 26.01 26.87 -32.61
CA CYS A 55 27.39 26.40 -32.75
C CYS A 55 27.46 25.32 -33.83
N ARG A 56 28.52 25.38 -34.67
CA ARG A 56 28.69 24.52 -35.85
C ARG A 56 29.65 23.38 -35.55
N SER A 57 29.38 22.20 -36.10
CA SER A 57 30.44 21.32 -36.62
C SER A 57 29.93 20.61 -37.87
N SER A 58 30.73 20.61 -38.93
CA SER A 58 30.31 20.36 -40.31
C SER A 58 31.02 19.15 -40.92
N PHE A 59 30.29 18.31 -41.66
CA PHE A 59 30.75 17.48 -42.81
C PHE A 59 31.96 16.51 -42.56
N SER A 60 32.01 15.27 -43.06
CA SER A 60 31.35 14.59 -44.18
C SER A 60 31.51 13.04 -44.00
N ARG A 61 31.20 12.09 -44.90
CA ARG A 61 30.96 12.10 -46.37
C ARG A 61 30.27 10.79 -46.83
N SER A 62 29.63 10.80 -48.01
CA SER A 62 29.42 9.66 -48.96
C SER A 62 29.13 8.24 -48.41
N SER A 63 27.89 7.71 -48.50
CA SER A 63 27.32 6.95 -49.65
C SER A 63 27.80 5.49 -49.79
N SER A 64 27.07 4.50 -50.34
CA SER A 64 25.91 4.52 -51.26
C SER A 64 25.06 3.22 -51.26
N ARG A 65 23.78 3.35 -51.67
CA ARG A 65 22.88 2.36 -52.33
C ARG A 65 23.26 0.86 -52.42
N SER A 66 22.55 0.01 -51.67
CA SER A 66 21.50 -0.97 -52.12
C SER A 66 21.45 -1.48 -53.59
N PRO A 67 20.80 -2.65 -53.89
CA PRO A 67 20.72 -3.95 -53.17
C PRO A 67 20.67 -5.22 -54.11
N VAL A 68 20.30 -6.40 -53.56
CA VAL A 68 19.62 -7.59 -54.21
C VAL A 68 20.46 -8.76 -54.86
N ASP A 69 20.38 -9.94 -54.19
CA ASP A 69 20.26 -11.35 -54.70
C ASP A 69 21.35 -12.11 -55.50
N PRO A 70 21.28 -13.48 -55.66
CA PRO A 70 20.67 -14.55 -54.80
C PRO A 70 21.46 -15.91 -54.73
N ARG A 71 20.84 -16.93 -54.07
CA ARG A 71 20.85 -18.43 -54.32
C ARG A 71 21.77 -19.43 -53.54
N LEU A 72 21.07 -20.50 -53.06
CA LEU A 72 21.38 -21.96 -53.11
C LEU A 72 22.11 -22.73 -51.96
N SER A 73 21.70 -24.02 -51.84
CA SER A 73 22.05 -25.11 -50.87
C SER A 73 21.46 -24.97 -49.45
N ALA A 74 20.80 -25.94 -48.79
CA ALA A 74 20.75 -27.42 -48.77
C ALA A 74 21.96 -28.09 -48.09
N SER A 75 21.86 -29.03 -47.12
CA SER A 75 20.73 -29.70 -46.40
C SER A 75 21.24 -30.15 -44.99
N LYS A 76 20.76 -31.14 -44.19
CA LYS A 76 19.90 -32.34 -44.34
C LYS A 76 19.57 -32.97 -42.94
N ALA A 77 18.43 -33.68 -42.80
CA ALA A 77 18.07 -34.62 -41.69
C ALA A 77 17.91 -34.01 -40.26
N SER A 78 17.16 -34.57 -39.30
CA SER A 78 16.20 -35.71 -39.20
C SER A 78 15.07 -35.30 -38.23
N ALA A 79 13.78 -35.66 -38.37
CA ALA A 79 13.15 -36.98 -38.10
C ALA A 79 13.30 -37.48 -36.64
N ALA A 80 12.26 -37.92 -35.91
CA ALA A 80 10.81 -37.89 -36.20
C ALA A 80 9.94 -38.11 -34.94
N ILE A 81 8.70 -37.59 -34.99
CA ILE A 81 7.43 -38.12 -34.45
C ILE A 81 7.47 -39.01 -33.18
N THR A 82 6.76 -38.55 -32.13
CA THR A 82 5.79 -39.40 -31.42
C THR A 82 4.56 -38.55 -31.09
N MET A 83 3.38 -39.08 -31.40
CA MET A 83 2.08 -38.56 -30.94
C MET A 83 1.42 -39.70 -30.20
N GLU A 84 1.02 -39.48 -28.95
CA GLU A 84 0.06 -40.34 -28.27
C GLU A 84 -1.07 -39.48 -27.72
N THR A 85 -2.30 -39.89 -28.00
CA THR A 85 -3.54 -39.27 -27.56
C THR A 85 -4.04 -39.96 -26.30
N LEU A 86 -4.31 -39.21 -25.24
CA LEU A 86 -5.09 -39.68 -24.10
C LEU A 86 -6.21 -38.69 -23.78
N GLU A 87 -7.42 -39.11 -24.17
CA GLU A 87 -8.66 -39.13 -23.37
C GLU A 87 -9.06 -37.86 -22.59
N GLU A 88 -10.19 -37.29 -22.99
CA GLU A 88 -10.93 -36.28 -22.22
C GLU A 88 -11.82 -36.97 -21.17
N GLU A 89 -11.71 -36.59 -19.89
CA GLU A 89 -12.77 -36.81 -18.89
C GLU A 89 -13.25 -35.45 -18.34
N GLU A 90 -14.56 -35.22 -18.38
CA GLU A 90 -15.21 -34.05 -17.75
C GLU A 90 -15.25 -34.24 -16.22
N GLY A 91 -14.67 -33.31 -15.45
CA GLY A 91 -14.27 -33.59 -14.06
C GLY A 91 -14.40 -32.45 -13.03
N THR A 92 -15.41 -31.59 -13.13
CA THR A 92 -15.74 -30.50 -12.16
C THR A 92 -14.80 -29.28 -12.15
N GLU A 93 -15.37 -28.09 -12.39
CA GLU A 93 -14.65 -26.81 -12.22
C GLU A 93 -14.38 -26.49 -10.73
N SER A 94 -13.19 -25.98 -10.44
CA SER A 94 -12.85 -25.37 -9.13
C SER A 94 -11.95 -24.16 -9.36
N TYR A 95 -12.54 -22.97 -9.47
CA TYR A 95 -11.83 -21.74 -9.85
C TYR A 95 -10.85 -21.24 -8.77
N LEU A 96 -9.57 -21.50 -9.05
CA LEU A 96 -8.37 -20.70 -8.75
C LEU A 96 -8.38 -19.76 -7.52
N THR A 97 -7.59 -20.13 -6.51
CA THR A 97 -6.87 -19.21 -5.60
C THR A 97 -5.51 -19.83 -5.22
N PRO A 98 -4.52 -19.05 -4.72
CA PRO A 98 -4.51 -17.61 -4.44
C PRO A 98 -3.46 -16.82 -5.27
N VAL A 99 -3.41 -15.50 -5.03
CA VAL A 99 -2.49 -14.57 -5.70
C VAL A 99 -1.01 -14.93 -5.48
N LEU A 100 -0.34 -15.28 -6.57
CA LEU A 100 1.13 -15.21 -6.71
C LEU A 100 1.50 -14.10 -7.71
N SER A 101 2.72 -13.59 -7.59
CA SER A 101 3.15 -12.30 -8.16
C SER A 101 3.40 -12.33 -9.68
N HIS A 102 2.34 -12.49 -10.47
CA HIS A 102 2.32 -12.10 -11.87
C HIS A 102 1.77 -10.68 -11.98
N ALA A 103 2.55 -9.75 -12.55
CA ALA A 103 1.99 -8.49 -13.00
C ALA A 103 0.96 -8.81 -14.11
N PRO A 104 -0.30 -8.35 -14.00
CA PRO A 104 -1.35 -8.71 -14.94
C PRO A 104 -0.96 -8.33 -16.37
N PHE A 105 -1.34 -9.14 -17.36
CA PHE A 105 -1.04 -8.84 -18.75
C PHE A 105 -1.65 -7.47 -19.12
N PRO A 106 -1.06 -6.67 -20.02
CA PRO A 106 -1.48 -5.28 -20.25
C PRO A 106 -2.98 -5.11 -20.55
N THR A 107 -3.60 -6.11 -21.20
CA THR A 107 -5.03 -6.18 -21.49
C THR A 107 -5.89 -6.30 -20.23
N GLU A 108 -5.47 -7.11 -19.26
CA GLU A 108 -6.12 -7.38 -17.97
C GLU A 108 -5.95 -6.18 -17.03
N ALA A 109 -4.72 -5.66 -16.94
CA ALA A 109 -4.42 -4.43 -16.19
C ALA A 109 -5.30 -3.26 -16.65
N ALA A 110 -5.47 -3.11 -17.96
CA ALA A 110 -6.38 -2.12 -18.54
C ALA A 110 -7.87 -2.45 -18.32
N ALA A 111 -8.26 -3.72 -18.15
CA ALA A 111 -9.63 -4.12 -17.83
C ALA A 111 -10.01 -3.77 -16.39
N GLU A 112 -9.18 -4.15 -15.42
CA GLU A 112 -9.38 -3.79 -14.01
C GLU A 112 -9.32 -2.27 -13.81
N SER A 113 -8.39 -1.57 -14.48
CA SER A 113 -8.38 -0.10 -14.52
C SER A 113 -9.74 0.52 -14.91
N ARG A 114 -10.45 -0.08 -15.88
CA ARG A 114 -11.77 0.36 -16.33
C ARG A 114 -12.89 -0.02 -15.34
N LYS A 115 -12.80 -1.19 -14.71
CA LYS A 115 -13.71 -1.65 -13.63
C LYS A 115 -13.66 -0.69 -12.43
N LEU A 116 -12.46 -0.38 -11.94
CA LEU A 116 -12.24 0.56 -10.82
C LEU A 116 -12.73 1.98 -11.14
N TYR A 117 -12.48 2.49 -12.36
CA TYR A 117 -12.96 3.82 -12.75
C TYR A 117 -14.49 3.88 -12.87
N ARG A 118 -15.15 2.82 -13.38
CA ARG A 118 -16.61 2.71 -13.37
C ARG A 118 -17.18 2.68 -11.95
N ALA A 119 -16.51 1.97 -11.02
CA ALA A 119 -16.91 1.93 -9.62
C ALA A 119 -16.83 3.33 -8.97
N LEU A 120 -15.79 4.12 -9.25
CA LEU A 120 -15.71 5.53 -8.83
C LEU A 120 -16.85 6.38 -9.41
N GLN A 121 -17.22 6.17 -10.68
CA GLN A 121 -18.33 6.91 -11.30
C GLN A 121 -19.68 6.58 -10.64
N GLU A 122 -19.96 5.30 -10.34
CA GLU A 122 -21.18 4.92 -9.61
C GLU A 122 -21.17 5.37 -8.14
N TYR A 123 -20.01 5.36 -7.47
CA TYR A 123 -19.86 5.97 -6.14
C TYR A 123 -20.23 7.45 -6.16
N ALA A 124 -19.60 8.23 -7.05
CA ALA A 124 -19.78 9.67 -7.09
C ALA A 124 -21.18 10.11 -7.57
N LYS A 125 -21.88 9.24 -8.32
CA LYS A 125 -23.30 9.36 -8.70
C LYS A 125 -24.27 9.07 -7.54
N ARG A 126 -23.88 8.19 -6.59
CA ARG A 126 -24.68 7.86 -5.39
C ARG A 126 -24.44 8.82 -4.22
N TYR A 127 -23.21 9.33 -4.11
CA TYR A 127 -22.75 10.16 -2.99
C TYR A 127 -22.27 11.53 -3.46
N SER A 128 -20.99 11.67 -3.85
CA SER A 128 -20.46 12.93 -4.37
C SER A 128 -19.11 12.77 -5.08
N TRP A 129 -18.76 13.74 -5.93
CA TRP A 129 -17.38 13.95 -6.40
C TRP A 129 -16.51 14.73 -5.40
N ALA A 130 -17.10 15.31 -4.34
CA ALA A 130 -16.36 16.05 -3.33
C ALA A 130 -15.29 15.17 -2.64
N GLY A 131 -14.06 15.67 -2.53
CA GLY A 131 -12.92 14.93 -1.98
C GLY A 131 -12.29 13.89 -2.93
N MET A 132 -12.94 13.51 -4.04
CA MET A 132 -12.49 12.41 -4.91
C MET A 132 -11.29 12.75 -5.80
N GLY A 133 -10.73 13.96 -5.72
CA GLY A 133 -9.73 14.48 -6.65
C GLY A 133 -8.47 13.62 -6.76
N ARG A 134 -7.93 13.12 -5.65
CA ARG A 134 -6.74 12.25 -5.68
C ARG A 134 -7.05 10.86 -6.24
N ILE A 135 -8.19 10.25 -5.87
CA ILE A 135 -8.61 8.94 -6.41
C ILE A 135 -8.83 9.05 -7.93
N HIS A 136 -9.52 10.09 -8.39
CA HIS A 136 -9.76 10.35 -9.81
C HIS A 136 -8.44 10.55 -10.60
N LYS A 137 -7.53 11.38 -10.07
CA LYS A 137 -6.18 11.58 -10.61
C LYS A 137 -5.38 10.28 -10.63
N GLY A 138 -5.47 9.46 -9.59
CA GLY A 138 -4.84 8.14 -9.49
C GLY A 138 -5.34 7.16 -10.55
N LEU A 139 -6.65 6.90 -10.59
CA LEU A 139 -7.26 5.96 -11.55
C LEU A 139 -7.09 6.41 -13.00
N ARG A 140 -7.20 7.73 -13.29
CA ARG A 140 -6.92 8.27 -14.63
C ARG A 140 -5.45 8.08 -15.02
N THR A 141 -4.52 8.23 -14.07
CA THR A 141 -3.09 8.01 -14.33
C THR A 141 -2.79 6.54 -14.54
N PHE A 142 -3.40 5.64 -13.78
CA PHE A 142 -3.30 4.19 -13.93
C PHE A 142 -3.86 3.74 -15.30
N LEU A 143 -5.06 4.19 -15.67
CA LEU A 143 -5.64 4.00 -17.02
C LEU A 143 -4.69 4.46 -18.15
N ASN A 144 -4.06 5.63 -18.01
CA ASN A 144 -3.10 6.13 -18.99
C ASN A 144 -1.83 5.27 -19.06
N ILE A 145 -1.33 4.75 -17.93
CA ILE A 145 -0.15 3.88 -17.86
C ILE A 145 -0.45 2.46 -18.36
N CYS A 146 -1.67 1.96 -18.21
CA CYS A 146 -2.08 0.70 -18.85
C CYS A 146 -2.39 0.88 -20.35
N GLY A 147 -2.80 2.07 -20.78
CA GLY A 147 -3.09 2.40 -22.18
C GLY A 147 -1.86 2.74 -23.03
N ALA A 148 -0.79 3.25 -22.42
CA ALA A 148 0.47 3.56 -23.09
C ALA A 148 1.61 2.69 -22.52
N ARG A 149 2.40 2.05 -23.40
CA ARG A 149 3.67 1.44 -22.97
C ARG A 149 4.57 2.54 -22.41
N ILE A 150 5.06 2.39 -21.17
CA ILE A 150 6.46 2.59 -20.75
C ILE A 150 6.61 2.45 -19.21
N ASN A 151 7.74 1.87 -18.77
CA ASN A 151 8.06 1.62 -17.35
C ASN A 151 8.52 2.86 -16.56
N ASP A 152 8.60 4.03 -17.20
CA ASP A 152 9.37 5.19 -16.71
C ASP A 152 8.61 6.09 -15.75
N ARG A 153 8.06 5.50 -14.69
CA ARG A 153 8.01 6.20 -13.40
C ARG A 153 9.31 5.91 -12.65
N PRO A 154 10.20 6.91 -12.44
CA PRO A 154 11.33 6.80 -11.52
C PRO A 154 10.83 6.88 -10.06
N SER A 155 9.93 5.95 -9.72
CA SER A 155 9.30 5.78 -8.42
C SER A 155 9.84 4.50 -7.79
N ILE A 156 10.28 4.60 -6.54
CA ILE A 156 10.74 3.45 -5.73
C ILE A 156 9.54 2.59 -5.32
N GLN A 157 8.36 3.20 -5.18
CA GLN A 157 7.08 2.50 -5.04
C GLN A 157 6.54 2.07 -6.41
N LYS A 158 6.12 0.81 -6.54
CA LYS A 158 5.49 0.26 -7.76
C LYS A 158 4.26 -0.61 -7.43
N PRO A 159 3.24 -0.05 -6.73
CA PRO A 159 2.03 -0.79 -6.40
C PRO A 159 1.31 -1.30 -7.65
N HIS A 160 0.90 -2.57 -7.63
CA HIS A 160 0.42 -3.26 -8.82
C HIS A 160 -1.09 -3.08 -9.11
N LEU A 161 -1.90 -2.62 -8.14
CA LEU A 161 -3.34 -2.48 -8.28
C LEU A 161 -3.80 -1.00 -8.28
N PHE A 162 -3.30 -0.18 -7.35
CA PHE A 162 -3.71 1.23 -7.27
C PHE A 162 -2.71 2.15 -6.55
N HIS A 163 -2.39 3.28 -7.18
CA HIS A 163 -1.56 4.34 -6.59
C HIS A 163 -2.37 5.63 -6.36
N LEU A 164 -2.59 6.01 -5.10
CA LEU A 164 -3.13 7.32 -4.75
C LEU A 164 -2.01 8.36 -4.85
N PRO A 165 -2.12 9.40 -5.70
CA PRO A 165 -1.11 10.43 -5.84
C PRO A 165 -1.10 11.34 -4.61
N ASP A 166 -0.02 12.10 -4.44
CA ASP A 166 0.08 13.15 -3.41
C ASP A 166 -0.13 12.62 -1.97
N VAL A 167 0.30 11.37 -1.74
CA VAL A 167 0.42 10.73 -0.43
C VAL A 167 1.90 10.73 -0.05
N PRO A 168 2.33 11.33 1.08
CA PRO A 168 3.70 11.23 1.56
C PRO A 168 4.07 9.79 1.89
N SER A 169 5.21 9.32 1.39
CA SER A 169 5.65 7.92 1.46
C SER A 169 7.07 7.77 1.99
N ILE A 170 7.26 6.86 2.94
CA ILE A 170 8.54 6.44 3.53
C ILE A 170 8.49 4.92 3.77
N PRO A 171 9.62 4.17 3.69
CA PRO A 171 9.59 2.71 3.83
C PRO A 171 9.02 2.22 5.16
N PHE A 172 9.41 2.88 6.26
CA PHE A 172 8.95 2.59 7.61
C PHE A 172 8.31 3.83 8.25
N PHE A 173 7.16 3.66 8.88
CA PHE A 173 6.45 4.77 9.53
C PHE A 173 6.70 4.81 11.04
N PRO A 174 6.83 6.01 11.64
CA PRO A 174 7.00 6.14 13.09
C PRO A 174 5.73 5.72 13.83
N ARG A 175 5.89 5.17 15.05
CA ARG A 175 4.81 4.71 15.93
C ARG A 175 3.63 5.69 16.03
N ASP A 176 3.92 6.98 16.15
CA ASP A 176 2.88 8.01 16.34
C ASP A 176 1.89 8.12 15.16
N ALA A 177 2.23 7.62 13.97
CA ALA A 177 1.32 7.59 12.82
C ALA A 177 0.07 6.73 13.06
N HIS A 178 0.18 5.65 13.85
CA HIS A 178 -0.91 4.73 14.20
C HIS A 178 -0.94 4.44 15.70
N ARG A 179 -0.58 5.43 16.52
CA ARG A 179 -0.31 5.29 17.95
C ARG A 179 -1.29 4.40 18.71
N HIS A 180 -2.59 4.69 18.59
CA HIS A 180 -3.64 3.96 19.30
C HIS A 180 -3.74 2.48 18.88
N ASP A 181 -3.70 2.21 17.58
CA ASP A 181 -3.85 0.86 17.04
C ASP A 181 -2.61 0.02 17.39
N ILE A 182 -1.42 0.63 17.46
CA ILE A 182 -0.20 0.00 17.98
C ILE A 182 -0.27 -0.25 19.49
N GLU A 183 -0.67 0.75 20.28
CA GLU A 183 -0.83 0.61 21.74
C GLU A 183 -1.82 -0.52 22.09
N VAL A 184 -2.87 -0.72 21.29
CA VAL A 184 -3.81 -1.85 21.40
C VAL A 184 -3.15 -3.19 20.99
N LEU A 185 -2.44 -3.25 19.87
CA LEU A 185 -1.79 -4.49 19.40
C LEU A 185 -0.69 -4.99 20.36
N GLU A 186 0.18 -4.10 20.82
CA GLU A 186 1.27 -4.45 21.73
C GLU A 186 0.75 -4.82 23.13
N ALA A 187 -0.28 -4.13 23.64
CA ALA A 187 -0.92 -4.52 24.91
C ALA A 187 -1.60 -5.90 24.83
N SER A 188 -2.11 -6.28 23.65
CA SER A 188 -2.70 -7.60 23.39
C SER A 188 -1.68 -8.69 23.05
N TYR A 189 -0.39 -8.39 22.87
CA TYR A 189 0.65 -9.35 22.44
C TYR A 189 0.62 -10.71 23.17
N PRO A 190 0.54 -10.79 24.52
CA PRO A 190 0.56 -12.07 25.22
C PRO A 190 -0.65 -12.97 24.88
N ILE A 191 -1.79 -12.35 24.60
CA ILE A 191 -3.04 -13.05 24.25
C ILE A 191 -3.01 -13.50 22.80
N ILE A 192 -2.51 -12.64 21.90
CA ILE A 192 -2.33 -12.94 20.47
C ILE A 192 -1.32 -14.09 20.29
N LEU A 193 -0.22 -14.07 21.05
CA LEU A 193 0.77 -15.15 21.07
C LEU A 193 0.19 -16.47 21.61
N ALA A 194 -0.60 -16.44 22.68
CA ALA A 194 -1.21 -17.63 23.24
C ALA A 194 -2.23 -18.29 22.29
N GLU A 195 -3.07 -17.49 21.61
CA GLU A 195 -4.00 -18.01 20.59
C GLU A 195 -3.26 -18.53 19.36
N PHE A 196 -2.21 -17.85 18.91
CA PHE A 196 -1.30 -18.36 17.88
C PHE A 196 -0.74 -19.74 18.25
N GLN A 197 -0.17 -19.89 19.45
CA GLN A 197 0.41 -21.15 19.92
C GLN A 197 -0.65 -22.26 19.97
N ALA A 198 -1.87 -21.96 20.45
CA ALA A 198 -2.98 -22.91 20.51
C ALA A 198 -3.56 -23.31 19.13
N VAL A 199 -3.28 -22.55 18.07
CA VAL A 199 -3.53 -22.96 16.68
C VAL A 199 -2.35 -23.77 16.15
N TYR A 200 -1.12 -23.28 16.32
CA TYR A 200 0.09 -23.91 15.81
C TYR A 200 0.33 -25.33 16.37
N GLN A 201 0.02 -25.56 17.65
CA GLN A 201 0.09 -26.88 18.30
C GLN A 201 -0.84 -27.95 17.66
N LYS A 202 -1.88 -27.55 16.93
CA LYS A 202 -2.77 -28.48 16.21
C LYS A 202 -2.17 -28.94 14.86
N GLY A 203 -1.07 -28.33 14.44
CA GLY A 203 -0.45 -28.54 13.14
C GLY A 203 -0.77 -27.42 12.14
N VAL A 204 0.00 -27.43 11.05
CA VAL A 204 -0.12 -26.51 9.91
C VAL A 204 -0.63 -27.33 8.73
N ASP A 205 -1.92 -27.20 8.43
CA ASP A 205 -2.66 -27.89 7.35
C ASP A 205 -3.79 -26.97 6.84
N THR A 206 -4.13 -27.04 5.55
CA THR A 206 -5.22 -26.25 4.95
C THR A 206 -6.57 -26.58 5.58
N LYS A 207 -6.79 -27.84 5.96
CA LYS A 207 -8.02 -28.29 6.66
C LYS A 207 -8.19 -27.66 8.04
N LEU A 208 -7.09 -27.19 8.64
CA LEU A 208 -7.08 -26.47 9.92
C LEU A 208 -7.20 -24.94 9.75
N GLY A 209 -7.33 -24.44 8.52
CA GLY A 209 -7.50 -23.01 8.22
C GLY A 209 -6.23 -22.28 7.77
N TRP A 210 -5.13 -22.99 7.51
CA TRP A 210 -3.89 -22.40 7.01
C TRP A 210 -3.90 -22.24 5.47
N SER A 211 -2.99 -21.42 4.95
CA SER A 211 -2.77 -21.22 3.51
C SER A 211 -1.27 -21.11 3.21
N TYR A 212 -0.79 -21.87 2.24
CA TYR A 212 0.62 -21.86 1.81
C TYR A 212 0.83 -20.86 0.67
N HIS A 213 1.84 -20.01 0.79
CA HIS A 213 2.12 -18.96 -0.19
C HIS A 213 3.45 -19.20 -0.90
N GLY A 214 3.35 -19.76 -2.11
CA GLY A 214 4.47 -19.97 -3.02
C GLY A 214 5.45 -21.09 -2.59
N PRO A 215 6.51 -21.32 -3.38
CA PRO A 215 7.40 -22.48 -3.21
C PRO A 215 8.45 -22.31 -2.08
N LYS A 216 8.29 -21.32 -1.19
CA LYS A 216 9.34 -20.87 -0.26
C LYS A 216 8.96 -20.96 1.24
N GLY A 217 8.01 -21.82 1.61
CA GLY A 217 7.72 -22.08 3.03
C GLY A 217 7.15 -20.90 3.80
N GLN A 218 6.48 -19.96 3.12
CA GLN A 218 5.63 -18.96 3.78
C GLN A 218 4.24 -19.58 4.00
N THR A 219 3.72 -19.48 5.22
CA THR A 219 2.39 -20.01 5.56
C THR A 219 1.62 -19.00 6.40
N VAL A 220 0.33 -18.85 6.10
CA VAL A 220 -0.54 -17.81 6.66
C VAL A 220 -1.74 -18.47 7.33
N PHE A 221 -2.12 -17.93 8.49
CA PHE A 221 -3.41 -18.22 9.13
C PHE A 221 -4.26 -16.95 9.07
N PRO A 222 -5.09 -16.75 8.02
CA PRO A 222 -5.84 -15.53 7.83
C PRO A 222 -7.02 -15.45 8.82
N LEU A 223 -7.19 -14.31 9.47
CA LEU A 223 -8.42 -13.92 10.16
C LEU A 223 -9.28 -13.04 9.23
N TYR A 224 -8.63 -12.20 8.42
CA TYR A 224 -9.24 -11.50 7.30
C TYR A 224 -8.40 -11.67 6.03
N ASN A 225 -9.05 -11.97 4.91
CA ASN A 225 -8.43 -12.05 3.59
C ASN A 225 -9.22 -11.18 2.61
N ALA A 226 -8.58 -10.23 1.95
CA ALA A 226 -9.21 -9.28 1.02
C ALA A 226 -10.51 -8.63 1.58
N GLY A 227 -10.49 -8.20 2.84
CA GLY A 227 -11.64 -7.63 3.55
C GLY A 227 -12.70 -8.64 4.03
N VAL A 228 -12.60 -9.92 3.64
CA VAL A 228 -13.54 -10.98 4.06
C VAL A 228 -13.08 -11.62 5.37
N CYS A 229 -13.96 -11.70 6.35
CA CYS A 229 -13.71 -12.33 7.65
C CYS A 229 -13.72 -13.87 7.54
N VAL A 230 -12.60 -14.52 7.86
CA VAL A 230 -12.45 -15.99 7.85
C VAL A 230 -13.05 -16.56 9.14
N ALA A 231 -14.36 -16.75 9.14
CA ALA A 231 -15.14 -17.01 10.36
C ALA A 231 -14.73 -18.29 11.14
N SER A 232 -14.13 -19.30 10.51
CA SER A 232 -13.52 -20.44 11.19
C SER A 232 -12.33 -20.02 12.05
N ASN A 233 -11.46 -19.20 11.49
CA ASN A 233 -10.18 -18.82 12.07
C ASN A 233 -10.37 -17.76 13.16
N CYS A 234 -11.30 -16.82 12.95
CA CYS A 234 -11.74 -15.88 14.00
C CYS A 234 -12.43 -16.57 15.19
N ARG A 235 -13.05 -17.75 15.00
CA ARG A 235 -13.56 -18.59 16.11
C ARG A 235 -12.45 -19.36 16.83
N ALA A 236 -11.33 -19.65 16.17
CA ALA A 236 -10.16 -20.25 16.80
C ALA A 236 -9.35 -19.23 17.63
N CYS A 237 -9.36 -17.95 17.22
CA CYS A 237 -8.64 -16.85 17.86
C CYS A 237 -9.59 -15.71 18.31
N PRO A 238 -10.53 -15.97 19.24
CA PRO A 238 -11.61 -15.03 19.58
C PRO A 238 -11.13 -13.74 20.25
N CYS A 239 -9.99 -13.71 20.94
CA CYS A 239 -9.45 -12.50 21.58
C CYS A 239 -8.57 -11.68 20.63
N THR A 240 -7.83 -12.34 19.73
CA THR A 240 -7.17 -11.70 18.58
C THR A 240 -8.21 -11.04 17.67
N TYR A 241 -9.32 -11.73 17.41
CA TYR A 241 -10.44 -11.16 16.65
C TYR A 241 -11.08 -9.94 17.33
N ARG A 242 -11.32 -10.00 18.65
CA ARG A 242 -11.76 -8.81 19.43
C ARG A 242 -10.76 -7.65 19.37
N THR A 243 -9.47 -7.95 19.37
CA THR A 243 -8.41 -6.93 19.23
C THR A 243 -8.45 -6.28 17.85
N LEU A 244 -8.63 -7.04 16.76
CA LEU A 244 -8.81 -6.48 15.42
C LEU A 244 -10.01 -5.53 15.33
N LEU A 245 -11.13 -5.89 15.96
CA LEU A 245 -12.35 -5.07 15.97
C LEU A 245 -12.24 -3.77 16.79
N SER A 246 -11.19 -3.59 17.60
CA SER A 246 -10.96 -2.34 18.34
C SER A 246 -9.97 -1.38 17.66
N LEU A 247 -9.33 -1.78 16.56
CA LEU A 247 -8.43 -0.93 15.78
C LEU A 247 -9.22 0.11 14.96
N ARG A 248 -8.81 1.38 15.00
CA ARG A 248 -9.52 2.49 14.34
C ARG A 248 -9.22 2.61 12.85
N THR A 249 -8.11 2.04 12.39
CA THR A 249 -7.64 2.18 11.01
C THR A 249 -7.55 0.86 10.25
N PHE A 250 -7.92 -0.27 10.85
CA PHE A 250 -7.94 -1.57 10.19
C PHE A 250 -8.86 -1.58 8.95
N ILE A 251 -8.36 -2.10 7.83
CA ILE A 251 -9.10 -2.25 6.59
C ILE A 251 -9.91 -3.56 6.64
N SER A 252 -11.13 -3.50 7.18
CA SER A 252 -11.99 -4.68 7.42
C SER A 252 -13.12 -4.86 6.39
N SER A 253 -13.12 -4.09 5.31
CA SER A 253 -14.30 -3.84 4.46
C SER A 253 -14.03 -3.88 2.95
N ASN A 254 -12.77 -4.08 2.52
CA ASN A 254 -12.40 -4.08 1.10
C ASN A 254 -11.14 -4.92 0.82
N SER A 255 -10.91 -5.24 -0.45
CA SER A 255 -9.86 -6.13 -0.93
C SER A 255 -8.41 -5.65 -0.70
N LEU A 256 -8.21 -4.40 -0.28
CA LEU A 256 -6.90 -3.87 0.11
C LEU A 256 -6.51 -4.28 1.55
N GLY A 257 -7.41 -4.91 2.31
CA GLY A 257 -7.24 -5.26 3.71
C GLY A 257 -7.06 -6.76 3.99
N SER A 258 -6.15 -7.09 4.90
CA SER A 258 -5.96 -8.44 5.44
C SER A 258 -5.46 -8.38 6.89
N ALA A 259 -5.72 -9.44 7.66
CA ALA A 259 -5.16 -9.66 8.98
C ALA A 259 -4.93 -11.15 9.24
N GLY A 260 -3.84 -11.52 9.92
CA GLY A 260 -3.56 -12.92 10.24
C GLY A 260 -2.14 -13.18 10.76
N PHE A 261 -1.86 -14.43 11.10
CA PHE A 261 -0.49 -14.87 11.45
C PHE A 261 0.29 -15.22 10.19
N TRP A 262 1.56 -14.82 10.12
CA TRP A 262 2.46 -15.08 9.00
C TRP A 262 3.74 -15.77 9.47
N LEU A 263 3.87 -17.04 9.13
CA LEU A 263 5.08 -17.83 9.34
C LEU A 263 6.05 -17.68 8.16
N LEU A 264 7.34 -17.67 8.49
CA LEU A 264 8.43 -17.93 7.57
C LEU A 264 9.38 -18.93 8.24
N GLY A 265 9.65 -20.06 7.60
CA GLY A 265 10.56 -21.07 8.13
C GLY A 265 12.05 -20.71 7.98
N PRO A 266 12.95 -21.41 8.71
CA PRO A 266 14.39 -21.32 8.53
C PRO A 266 14.87 -21.46 7.08
N GLY A 267 15.96 -20.75 6.75
CA GLY A 267 16.55 -20.69 5.41
C GLY A 267 15.70 -20.00 4.32
N ALA A 268 14.46 -19.60 4.60
CA ALA A 268 13.56 -19.08 3.58
C ALA A 268 13.84 -17.59 3.26
N THR A 269 13.91 -17.27 1.96
CA THR A 269 14.09 -15.89 1.46
C THR A 269 13.02 -15.53 0.43
N LEU A 270 12.12 -14.63 0.80
CA LEU A 270 11.08 -14.09 -0.06
C LEU A 270 11.67 -12.98 -0.94
N GLY A 271 11.56 -13.17 -2.26
CA GLY A 271 12.12 -12.26 -3.26
C GLY A 271 11.38 -10.93 -3.35
N GLY A 272 11.97 -9.99 -4.07
CA GLY A 272 11.50 -8.60 -4.15
C GLY A 272 10.06 -8.47 -4.64
N ALA A 273 9.17 -8.04 -3.76
CA ALA A 273 7.74 -7.87 -4.00
C ALA A 273 7.31 -6.40 -3.86
N TYR A 274 6.11 -6.09 -4.35
CA TYR A 274 5.42 -4.81 -4.19
C TYR A 274 3.95 -5.08 -3.86
N GLY A 275 3.42 -4.38 -2.85
CA GLY A 275 2.04 -4.44 -2.41
C GLY A 275 1.03 -3.93 -3.47
N PRO A 276 -0.27 -4.12 -3.24
CA PRO A 276 -1.30 -3.68 -4.18
C PRO A 276 -1.43 -2.15 -4.24
N THR A 277 -1.15 -1.43 -3.15
CA THR A 277 -1.43 0.00 -3.05
C THR A 277 -0.59 0.72 -2.00
N ASN A 278 -0.36 2.02 -2.20
CA ASN A 278 0.20 2.96 -1.21
C ASN A 278 -0.89 3.61 -0.31
N THR A 279 -2.15 3.17 -0.40
CA THR A 279 -3.26 3.67 0.45
C THR A 279 -3.34 2.97 1.81
N ARG A 280 -2.48 1.98 2.05
CA ARG A 280 -2.39 1.21 3.29
C ARG A 280 -0.97 1.25 3.87
N LEU A 281 -0.85 0.97 5.16
CA LEU A 281 0.38 0.57 5.82
C LEU A 281 0.17 -0.81 6.44
N ARG A 282 1.17 -1.68 6.33
CA ARG A 282 1.15 -3.01 6.93
C ARG A 282 1.81 -2.93 8.31
N CYS A 283 1.05 -3.24 9.35
CA CYS A 283 1.54 -3.28 10.72
C CYS A 283 1.93 -4.73 11.08
N HIS A 284 3.22 -4.95 11.32
CA HIS A 284 3.76 -6.24 11.77
C HIS A 284 4.01 -6.22 13.29
N LEU A 285 3.21 -6.93 14.09
CA LEU A 285 3.51 -7.24 15.48
C LEU A 285 4.41 -8.48 15.55
N GLY A 286 5.60 -8.38 16.15
CA GLY A 286 6.47 -9.52 16.39
C GLY A 286 5.87 -10.49 17.40
N LEU A 287 5.68 -11.76 17.03
CA LEU A 287 5.19 -12.81 17.93
C LEU A 287 6.32 -13.75 18.39
N GLN A 288 7.09 -14.28 17.43
CA GLN A 288 8.31 -15.03 17.67
C GLN A 288 9.34 -14.55 16.64
N THR A 289 10.46 -13.97 17.07
CA THR A 289 11.40 -13.28 16.17
C THR A 289 12.83 -13.77 16.40
N PRO A 290 13.22 -14.91 15.80
CA PRO A 290 14.58 -15.40 15.87
C PRO A 290 15.59 -14.37 15.36
N ALA A 291 16.81 -14.41 15.92
CA ALA A 291 17.93 -13.68 15.35
C ALA A 291 18.14 -14.10 13.88
N GLN A 292 18.76 -13.22 13.08
CA GLN A 292 18.97 -13.43 11.63
C GLN A 292 17.70 -13.39 10.76
N CYS A 293 16.60 -12.83 11.25
CA CYS A 293 15.42 -12.48 10.44
C CYS A 293 15.44 -11.00 10.03
N GLU A 294 15.46 -10.72 8.72
CA GLU A 294 15.57 -9.37 8.17
C GLU A 294 14.38 -9.03 7.26
N LEU A 295 13.93 -7.77 7.32
CA LEU A 295 13.03 -7.12 6.39
C LEU A 295 13.77 -5.94 5.75
N VAL A 296 13.89 -5.92 4.43
CA VAL A 296 14.38 -4.73 3.70
C VAL A 296 13.22 -4.12 2.91
N VAL A 297 13.02 -2.81 3.03
CA VAL A 297 11.94 -2.07 2.35
C VAL A 297 12.52 -0.79 1.75
N GLY A 298 12.34 -0.57 0.44
CA GLY A 298 12.89 0.60 -0.25
C GLY A 298 14.43 0.70 -0.30
N GLY A 299 15.14 -0.30 0.26
CA GLY A 299 16.59 -0.29 0.48
C GLY A 299 17.01 -0.11 1.95
N GLU A 300 16.06 0.15 2.86
CA GLU A 300 16.30 0.29 4.30
C GLU A 300 16.07 -1.08 5.00
N PRO A 301 17.05 -1.61 5.75
CA PRO A 301 16.88 -2.85 6.53
C PRO A 301 16.29 -2.58 7.93
N GLN A 302 15.46 -3.52 8.40
CA GLN A 302 14.88 -3.58 9.73
C GLN A 302 14.75 -5.02 10.23
N CYS A 303 14.74 -5.16 11.55
CA CYS A 303 14.42 -6.42 12.24
C CYS A 303 13.07 -6.28 12.96
N TRP A 304 12.40 -7.41 13.21
CA TRP A 304 11.27 -7.43 14.15
C TRP A 304 11.77 -7.53 15.60
N SER A 305 10.89 -7.25 16.55
CA SER A 305 11.11 -7.54 17.97
C SER A 305 9.80 -8.02 18.59
N GLU A 306 9.88 -9.00 19.48
CA GLU A 306 8.70 -9.58 20.12
C GLU A 306 7.95 -8.54 20.96
N GLY A 307 6.62 -8.55 20.89
CA GLY A 307 5.78 -7.57 21.59
C GLY A 307 5.75 -6.17 20.97
N HIS A 308 6.47 -5.92 19.86
CA HIS A 308 6.55 -4.61 19.23
C HIS A 308 6.01 -4.58 17.79
N CYS A 309 5.41 -3.44 17.43
CA CYS A 309 4.87 -3.20 16.08
C CYS A 309 5.84 -2.42 15.18
N LEU A 310 6.02 -2.92 13.95
CA LEU A 310 6.72 -2.26 12.85
C LEU A 310 5.72 -1.87 11.76
N LEU A 311 5.60 -0.59 11.45
CA LEU A 311 4.77 -0.08 10.35
C LEU A 311 5.56 -0.02 9.04
N VAL A 312 5.02 -0.61 7.98
CA VAL A 312 5.67 -0.76 6.68
C VAL A 312 4.78 -0.22 5.57
N ASP A 313 5.32 0.59 4.66
CA ASP A 313 4.67 0.85 3.37
C ASP A 313 5.04 -0.27 2.38
N ASP A 314 4.15 -1.26 2.25
CA ASP A 314 4.41 -2.44 1.41
C ASP A 314 4.39 -2.14 -0.09
N SER A 315 4.03 -0.91 -0.52
CA SER A 315 4.08 -0.49 -1.92
C SER A 315 5.48 -0.14 -2.44
N PHE A 316 6.47 -0.02 -1.54
CA PHE A 316 7.90 -0.06 -1.87
C PHE A 316 8.35 -1.49 -2.21
N LEU A 317 9.47 -1.61 -2.93
CA LEU A 317 10.15 -2.89 -3.11
C LEU A 317 10.55 -3.44 -1.74
N HIS A 318 10.09 -4.65 -1.40
CA HIS A 318 10.43 -5.30 -0.14
C HIS A 318 10.88 -6.75 -0.31
N THR A 319 11.83 -7.17 0.54
CA THR A 319 12.36 -8.54 0.64
C THR A 319 12.39 -8.98 2.10
N ILE A 320 12.19 -10.27 2.36
CA ILE A 320 12.29 -10.85 3.70
C ILE A 320 13.22 -12.06 3.65
N SER A 321 14.17 -12.16 4.59
CA SER A 321 15.01 -13.33 4.77
C SER A 321 14.94 -13.87 6.20
N HIS A 322 15.08 -15.20 6.32
CA HIS A 322 15.28 -15.92 7.57
C HIS A 322 16.56 -16.75 7.41
N ASN A 323 17.69 -16.21 7.86
CA ASN A 323 18.99 -16.84 7.60
C ASN A 323 19.42 -17.86 8.67
N GLY A 324 18.68 -17.91 9.79
CA GLY A 324 18.86 -18.88 10.88
C GLY A 324 18.60 -20.35 10.50
N GLY A 325 19.04 -21.25 11.38
CA GLY A 325 19.00 -22.70 11.26
C GLY A 325 17.66 -23.34 11.66
N ALA A 326 17.56 -24.67 11.55
CA ALA A 326 16.34 -25.41 11.88
C ALA A 326 16.00 -25.32 13.38
N GLU A 327 17.03 -25.20 14.21
CA GLU A 327 17.02 -25.02 15.66
C GLU A 327 16.44 -23.67 16.12
N ASP A 328 16.46 -22.63 15.28
CA ASP A 328 15.92 -21.30 15.60
C ASP A 328 14.38 -21.25 15.57
N GLY A 329 13.74 -22.25 14.94
CA GLY A 329 12.29 -22.29 14.73
C GLY A 329 11.80 -21.28 13.68
N PRO A 330 10.48 -21.17 13.44
CA PRO A 330 9.93 -20.26 12.45
C PRO A 330 9.78 -18.82 13.00
N ARG A 331 10.01 -17.83 12.14
CA ARG A 331 9.71 -16.42 12.45
C ARG A 331 8.23 -16.14 12.26
N VAL A 332 7.56 -15.81 13.36
CA VAL A 332 6.11 -15.55 13.45
C VAL A 332 5.84 -14.08 13.69
N ILE A 333 4.95 -13.50 12.88
CA ILE A 333 4.35 -12.18 13.13
C ILE A 333 2.82 -12.27 13.05
N PHE A 334 2.14 -11.35 13.74
CA PHE A 334 0.77 -10.98 13.40
C PHE A 334 0.81 -9.76 12.49
N SER A 335 0.21 -9.86 11.32
CA SER A 335 0.14 -8.78 10.33
C SER A 335 -1.29 -8.24 10.26
N VAL A 336 -1.44 -6.92 10.19
CA VAL A 336 -2.72 -6.26 9.92
C VAL A 336 -2.51 -5.07 8.98
N ASP A 337 -3.33 -4.98 7.93
CA ASP A 337 -3.30 -3.89 6.96
C ASP A 337 -4.19 -2.73 7.43
N LEU A 338 -3.58 -1.56 7.63
CA LEU A 338 -4.18 -0.34 8.18
C LEU A 338 -4.29 0.75 7.11
N TRP A 339 -5.32 1.61 7.17
CA TRP A 339 -5.46 2.78 6.30
C TRP A 339 -4.33 3.79 6.50
N HIS A 340 -3.54 4.06 5.46
CA HIS A 340 -2.44 5.02 5.50
C HIS A 340 -2.92 6.39 6.05
N PRO A 341 -2.19 7.02 7.00
CA PRO A 341 -2.74 8.12 7.82
C PRO A 341 -3.21 9.30 6.97
N ASN A 342 -2.46 9.62 5.90
CA ASN A 342 -2.75 10.70 4.96
C ASN A 342 -3.83 10.37 3.90
N VAL A 343 -4.59 9.28 4.04
CA VAL A 343 -5.82 8.99 3.26
C VAL A 343 -7.02 9.51 4.06
N ALA A 344 -7.78 10.44 3.49
CA ALA A 344 -8.89 11.13 4.16
C ALA A 344 -10.11 10.23 4.33
N ALA A 345 -10.97 10.50 5.32
CA ALA A 345 -12.13 9.65 5.63
C ALA A 345 -13.09 9.46 4.43
N ALA A 346 -13.33 10.50 3.63
CA ALA A 346 -14.13 10.40 2.40
C ALA A 346 -13.45 9.53 1.33
N GLU A 347 -12.11 9.56 1.23
CA GLU A 347 -11.37 8.70 0.31
C GLU A 347 -11.42 7.24 0.76
N ARG A 348 -11.34 6.96 2.08
CA ARG A 348 -11.52 5.60 2.63
C ARG A 348 -12.88 5.03 2.23
N GLN A 349 -13.97 5.77 2.46
CA GLN A 349 -15.33 5.37 2.07
C GLN A 349 -15.48 5.10 0.56
N ALA A 350 -14.80 5.87 -0.29
CA ALA A 350 -14.79 5.65 -1.73
C ALA A 350 -13.96 4.42 -2.12
N LEU A 351 -12.80 4.21 -1.50
CA LEU A 351 -11.97 3.03 -1.70
C LEU A 351 -12.67 1.76 -1.19
N ASP A 352 -13.40 1.83 -0.07
CA ASP A 352 -14.24 0.74 0.45
C ASP A 352 -15.29 0.31 -0.58
N TYR A 353 -15.90 1.26 -1.30
CA TYR A 353 -16.86 0.98 -2.36
C TYR A 353 -16.20 0.49 -3.66
N ILE A 354 -15.05 1.06 -4.04
CA ILE A 354 -14.35 0.74 -5.29
C ILE A 354 -13.65 -0.62 -5.23
N PHE A 355 -13.13 -0.99 -4.06
CA PHE A 355 -12.42 -2.24 -3.79
C PHE A 355 -13.24 -3.22 -2.95
N ALA A 356 -14.57 -3.03 -2.88
CA ALA A 356 -15.49 -3.92 -2.17
C ALA A 356 -15.19 -5.41 -2.51
N PRO A 357 -15.20 -6.33 -1.54
CA PRO A 357 -14.84 -7.72 -1.79
C PRO A 357 -15.79 -8.35 -2.82
N GLU A 358 -15.25 -9.20 -3.68
CA GLU A 358 -16.06 -10.01 -4.59
C GLU A 358 -16.82 -11.06 -3.76
N GLN A 359 -18.09 -11.31 -4.12
CA GLN A 359 -19.09 -12.06 -3.32
C GLN A 359 -19.18 -13.53 -3.72
#